data_AF-I8RGI8-F1
#
_entry.id   AF-I8RGI8-F1
#
_cell.length_a   1.000
_cell.length_b   1.000
_cell.length_c   1.000
_cell.angle_alpha   90.00
_cell.angle_beta   90.00
_cell.angle_gamma   90.00
#
_symmetry.space_group_name_H-M   'P 1'
#
loop_
_entity.id
_entity.type
_entity.pdbx_description
1 polymer ?
#
loop_
_entity_poly.entity_id
_entity_poly.type
_entity_poly.pdbx_seq_one_letter_code
_entity_poly.pdbx_strand_id
1 'polypeptide(L)'
;MQLENNLKDKLMNLNFHDSEIRKVEVVTCNGNERKCILLIDYYNWENNENCNSHWQWRKLQITFDFLSHIEWYVPDLVNRHSDILDVEFDCKIEELYLRERKLNEKYPGYVSPIFDLAKGYLSIKFNLSNFDDVTGKQAYLLLIGSSVNLEWLTNECRQGSIHILANSKVDE
;
A
#
# COMPACT_ATOMS: atom_id res chain seq x y z
N MET A 1 -2.05 24.41 0.56
CA MET A 1 -2.86 23.26 1.02
C MET A 1 -3.35 22.46 -0.20
N GLN A 2 -2.44 21.97 -1.05
CA GLN A 2 -2.80 21.38 -2.37
C GLN A 2 -1.96 20.15 -2.79
N LEU A 3 -0.90 19.77 -2.06
CA LEU A 3 -0.08 18.59 -2.40
C LEU A 3 -0.59 17.29 -1.76
N GLU A 4 -1.06 17.34 -0.50
CA GLU A 4 -1.52 16.16 0.25
C GLU A 4 -2.69 15.43 -0.40
N ASN A 5 -3.58 16.15 -1.07
CA ASN A 5 -4.79 15.55 -1.67
C ASN A 5 -4.48 14.71 -2.91
N ASN A 6 -3.50 15.09 -3.75
CA ASN A 6 -3.35 14.44 -5.05
C ASN A 6 -2.93 12.96 -4.97
N LEU A 7 -2.01 12.60 -4.06
CA LEU A 7 -1.48 11.23 -3.99
C LEU A 7 -2.43 10.25 -3.31
N LYS A 8 -3.01 10.65 -2.18
CA LYS A 8 -4.05 9.87 -1.52
C LYS A 8 -5.25 9.68 -2.45
N ASP A 9 -5.73 10.75 -3.08
CA ASP A 9 -6.87 10.67 -4.02
C ASP A 9 -6.55 9.74 -5.19
N LYS A 10 -5.32 9.78 -5.73
CA LYS A 10 -4.88 8.82 -6.76
C LYS A 10 -4.99 7.37 -6.31
N LEU A 11 -4.55 7.05 -5.10
CA LEU A 11 -4.62 5.69 -4.55
C LEU A 11 -6.05 5.27 -4.21
N MET A 12 -6.88 6.18 -3.69
CA MET A 12 -8.29 5.91 -3.41
C MET A 12 -9.11 5.60 -4.67
N ASN A 13 -8.65 6.06 -5.85
CA ASN A 13 -9.27 5.76 -7.13
C ASN A 13 -8.83 4.41 -7.73
N LEU A 14 -7.92 3.67 -7.07
CA LEU A 14 -7.50 2.35 -7.50
C LEU A 14 -8.30 1.27 -6.76
N ASN A 15 -8.62 0.18 -7.46
CA ASN A 15 -9.26 -0.98 -6.87
C ASN A 15 -8.21 -2.05 -6.56
N PHE A 16 -7.77 -2.10 -5.30
CA PHE A 16 -6.75 -3.04 -4.87
C PHE A 16 -7.28 -4.45 -4.59
N HIS A 17 -8.59 -4.71 -4.68
CA HIS A 17 -9.12 -6.04 -4.44
C HIS A 17 -8.45 -7.07 -5.38
N ASP A 18 -8.07 -8.21 -4.82
CA ASP A 18 -7.31 -9.29 -5.50
C ASP A 18 -5.92 -8.88 -6.02
N SER A 19 -5.43 -7.68 -5.70
CA SER A 19 -4.04 -7.30 -5.95
C SER A 19 -3.12 -7.95 -4.91
N GLU A 20 -1.87 -8.22 -5.26
CA GLU A 20 -0.95 -8.95 -4.38
C GLU A 20 0.21 -8.07 -3.92
N ILE A 21 0.53 -8.11 -2.63
CA ILE A 21 1.78 -7.51 -2.13
C ILE A 21 2.93 -8.44 -2.48
N ARG A 22 3.78 -7.99 -3.41
CA ARG A 22 4.92 -8.77 -3.90
C ARG A 22 6.17 -8.58 -3.06
N LYS A 23 6.42 -7.34 -2.61
CA LYS A 23 7.64 -6.99 -1.87
C LYS A 23 7.37 -5.83 -0.93
N VAL A 24 7.88 -5.93 0.29
CA VAL A 24 8.05 -4.81 1.21
C VAL A 24 9.53 -4.75 1.56
N GLU A 25 10.21 -3.68 1.17
CA GLU A 25 11.63 -3.50 1.40
C GLU A 25 11.87 -2.24 2.23
N VAL A 26 12.46 -2.40 3.41
CA VAL A 26 12.88 -1.29 4.25
C VAL A 26 14.40 -1.15 4.17
N VAL A 27 14.85 -0.03 3.63
CA VAL A 27 16.27 0.29 3.48
C VAL A 27 16.65 1.35 4.50
N THR A 28 17.73 1.13 5.25
CA THR A 28 18.29 2.19 6.10
C THR A 28 19.24 3.05 5.28
N CYS A 29 18.95 4.33 5.21
CA CYS A 29 19.77 5.35 4.56
C CYS A 29 20.70 6.03 5.57
N ASN A 30 21.63 6.84 5.07
CA ASN A 30 22.56 7.59 5.91
C ASN A 30 21.79 8.41 6.98
N GLY A 31 22.18 8.29 8.25
CA GLY A 31 21.52 9.01 9.35
C GLY A 31 20.34 8.28 10.01
N ASN A 32 20.19 6.97 9.82
CA ASN A 32 19.09 6.14 10.37
C ASN A 32 17.71 6.44 9.78
N GLU A 33 17.63 7.20 8.70
CA GLU A 33 16.40 7.36 7.92
C GLU A 33 16.03 6.01 7.29
N ARG A 34 14.73 5.70 7.27
CA ARG A 34 14.23 4.44 6.74
C ARG A 34 13.48 4.77 5.46
N LYS A 35 13.92 4.25 4.33
CA LYS A 35 13.17 4.27 3.09
C LYS A 35 12.35 2.98 2.99
N CYS A 36 11.13 3.06 2.47
CA CYS A 36 10.30 1.89 2.20
C CYS A 36 9.96 1.82 0.72
N ILE A 37 10.13 0.65 0.11
CA ILE A 37 9.69 0.34 -1.24
C ILE A 37 8.67 -0.80 -1.15
N LEU A 38 7.44 -0.50 -1.58
CA LEU A 38 6.34 -1.46 -1.67
C LEU A 38 6.07 -1.76 -3.13
N LEU A 39 6.11 -3.04 -3.50
CA LEU A 39 5.73 -3.52 -4.83
C LEU A 39 4.43 -4.29 -4.74
N ILE A 40 3.47 -3.90 -5.58
CA ILE A 40 2.15 -4.52 -5.69
C ILE A 40 1.98 -4.99 -7.12
N ASP A 41 1.63 -6.26 -7.29
CA ASP A 41 1.06 -6.74 -8.55
C ASP A 41 -0.43 -6.35 -8.53
N TYR A 42 -0.78 -5.29 -9.26
CA TYR A 42 -2.10 -4.66 -9.26
C TYR A 42 -3.04 -5.35 -10.25
N TYR A 43 -4.14 -5.86 -9.74
CA TYR A 43 -5.20 -6.53 -10.50
C TYR A 43 -6.12 -5.50 -11.17
N ASN A 44 -5.67 -4.94 -12.29
CA ASN A 44 -6.29 -3.83 -13.03
C ASN A 44 -7.53 -4.22 -13.86
N TRP A 45 -8.56 -4.80 -13.23
CA TRP A 45 -9.72 -5.33 -13.94
C TRP A 45 -10.57 -4.28 -14.64
N GLU A 46 -10.64 -3.07 -14.08
CA GLU A 46 -11.40 -1.97 -14.68
C GLU A 46 -10.90 -1.54 -16.06
N ASN A 47 -9.68 -1.91 -16.46
CA ASN A 47 -9.07 -1.47 -17.72
C ASN A 47 -9.06 -2.56 -18.81
N ASN A 48 -9.73 -3.70 -18.59
CA ASN A 48 -9.70 -4.86 -19.48
C ASN A 48 -11.09 -5.21 -20.02
N GLU A 49 -11.70 -4.29 -20.77
CA GLU A 49 -13.03 -4.48 -21.39
C GLU A 49 -13.06 -5.54 -22.51
N ASN A 50 -11.91 -5.89 -23.08
CA ASN A 50 -11.80 -6.84 -24.19
C ASN A 50 -11.22 -8.16 -23.67
N CYS A 51 -12.07 -9.18 -23.57
CA CYS A 51 -11.80 -10.58 -23.16
C CYS A 51 -10.77 -11.31 -24.04
N ASN A 52 -9.59 -10.74 -24.27
CA ASN A 52 -8.47 -11.43 -24.86
C ASN A 52 -7.84 -12.30 -23.77
N SER A 53 -7.57 -13.55 -24.11
CA SER A 53 -7.32 -14.71 -23.23
C SER A 53 -6.16 -14.60 -22.22
N HIS A 54 -5.47 -13.45 -22.13
CA HIS A 54 -4.26 -13.26 -21.33
C HIS A 54 -4.34 -11.91 -20.61
N TRP A 55 -4.52 -11.95 -19.29
CA TRP A 55 -4.50 -10.76 -18.44
C TRP A 55 -3.07 -10.39 -18.09
N GLN A 56 -2.72 -9.11 -18.19
CA GLN A 56 -1.46 -8.59 -17.68
C GLN A 56 -1.71 -7.70 -16.46
N TRP A 57 -1.23 -8.16 -15.32
CA TRP A 57 -1.24 -7.40 -14.08
C TRP A 57 -0.26 -6.25 -14.24
N ARG A 58 -0.66 -5.04 -13.85
CA ARG A 58 0.25 -3.90 -13.82
C ARG A 58 1.04 -3.95 -12.52
N LYS A 59 2.31 -3.54 -12.55
CA LYS A 59 3.12 -3.49 -11.34
C LYS A 59 3.16 -2.07 -10.80
N LEU A 60 2.65 -1.86 -9.59
CA LEU A 60 2.69 -0.58 -8.89
C LEU A 60 3.82 -0.58 -7.87
N GLN A 61 4.69 0.42 -7.95
CA GLN A 61 5.68 0.72 -6.94
C GLN A 61 5.25 1.95 -6.14
N ILE A 62 5.19 1.79 -4.82
CA ILE A 62 4.99 2.89 -3.86
C ILE A 62 6.28 3.05 -3.08
N THR A 63 6.88 4.24 -3.13
CA THR A 63 8.11 4.54 -2.42
C THR A 63 7.86 5.61 -1.37
N PHE A 64 8.24 5.33 -0.13
CA PHE A 64 8.34 6.31 0.95
C PHE A 64 9.81 6.62 1.14
N ASP A 65 10.28 7.81 0.77
CA ASP A 65 11.68 8.17 1.02
C ASP A 65 11.96 8.36 2.52
N PHE A 66 10.93 8.64 3.32
CA PHE A 66 10.98 8.53 4.78
C PHE A 66 9.80 7.71 5.32
N LEU A 67 10.10 6.64 6.04
CA LEU A 67 9.16 5.73 6.69
C LEU A 67 9.22 5.94 8.21
N SER A 68 8.14 6.47 8.76
CA SER A 68 8.03 6.69 10.21
C SER A 68 7.51 5.48 10.95
N HIS A 69 6.51 4.81 10.39
CA HIS A 69 5.79 3.74 11.06
C HIS A 69 5.57 2.61 10.08
N ILE A 70 5.85 1.40 10.55
CA ILE A 70 5.54 0.17 9.86
C ILE A 70 5.03 -0.81 10.91
N GLU A 71 3.88 -1.41 10.64
CA GLU A 71 3.24 -2.36 11.52
C GLU A 71 2.54 -3.39 10.67
N TRP A 72 2.65 -4.65 11.07
CA TRP A 72 2.03 -5.72 10.32
C TRP A 72 1.58 -6.86 11.23
N TYR A 73 0.59 -7.57 10.75
CA TYR A 73 0.09 -8.79 11.38
C TYR A 73 -0.05 -9.89 10.32
N VAL A 74 0.71 -10.96 10.50
CA VAL A 74 0.72 -12.18 9.66
C VAL A 74 0.95 -11.94 8.15
N PRO A 75 1.87 -11.06 7.70
CA PRO A 75 2.27 -11.07 6.29
C PRO A 75 3.41 -12.09 6.11
N ASP A 76 3.11 -13.38 5.95
CA ASP A 76 4.15 -14.33 5.51
C ASP A 76 4.46 -14.13 4.01
N LEU A 77 4.96 -12.94 3.67
CA LEU A 77 5.30 -12.51 2.31
C LEU A 77 6.55 -13.22 1.78
N VAL A 78 7.27 -13.95 2.64
CA VAL A 78 8.47 -14.71 2.26
C VAL A 78 8.05 -16.04 1.65
N ASN A 79 7.08 -16.73 2.26
CA ASN A 79 6.65 -18.05 1.80
C ASN A 79 5.38 -18.02 0.93
N ARG A 80 4.54 -16.98 1.03
CA ARG A 80 3.26 -16.90 0.32
C ARG A 80 2.93 -15.46 -0.08
N HIS A 81 2.24 -15.31 -1.20
CA HIS A 81 1.62 -14.03 -1.54
C HIS A 81 0.38 -13.81 -0.68
N SER A 82 0.12 -12.55 -0.36
CA SER A 82 -1.08 -12.13 0.35
C SER A 82 -1.89 -11.22 -0.56
N ASP A 83 -3.13 -11.61 -0.81
CA ASP A 83 -4.07 -10.80 -1.59
C ASP A 83 -4.55 -9.64 -0.72
N ILE A 84 -4.73 -8.49 -1.36
CA ILE A 84 -5.31 -7.32 -0.74
C ILE A 84 -6.83 -7.47 -0.83
N LEU A 85 -7.48 -7.46 0.33
CA LEU A 85 -8.93 -7.51 0.44
C LEU A 85 -9.53 -6.10 0.40
N ASP A 86 -8.89 -5.17 1.11
CA ASP A 86 -9.36 -3.80 1.30
C ASP A 86 -8.20 -2.86 1.67
N VAL A 87 -8.40 -1.56 1.51
CA VAL A 87 -7.41 -0.52 1.81
C VAL A 87 -8.05 0.60 2.64
N GLU A 88 -7.46 0.86 3.81
CA GLU A 88 -7.81 2.00 4.67
C GLU A 88 -6.73 3.08 4.59
N PHE A 89 -7.15 4.35 4.68
CA PHE A 89 -6.26 5.50 4.70
C PHE A 89 -6.35 6.24 6.04
N ASP A 90 -5.32 7.01 6.35
CA ASP A 90 -5.24 7.89 7.54
C ASP A 90 -5.25 7.16 8.90
N CYS A 91 -5.06 5.84 8.90
CA CYS A 91 -4.91 5.08 10.13
C CYS A 91 -3.75 5.64 10.98
N LYS A 92 -4.00 5.85 12.28
CA LYS A 92 -3.03 6.34 13.28
C LYS A 92 -2.38 7.71 13.00
N ILE A 93 -2.87 8.48 12.02
CA ILE A 93 -2.32 9.81 11.71
C ILE A 93 -2.48 10.78 12.88
N GLU A 94 -3.63 10.81 13.55
CA GLU A 94 -3.88 11.72 14.67
C GLU A 94 -2.94 11.45 15.86
N GLU A 95 -2.76 10.18 16.21
CA GLU A 95 -1.83 9.76 17.28
C GLU A 95 -0.40 10.20 16.96
N LEU A 96 0.03 9.99 15.71
CA LEU A 96 1.35 10.37 15.24
C LEU A 96 1.53 11.89 15.25
N TYR A 97 0.50 12.65 14.84
CA TYR A 97 0.51 14.11 14.88
C TYR A 97 0.69 14.64 16.30
N LEU A 98 -0.06 14.09 17.27
CA LEU A 98 0.08 14.47 18.68
C LEU A 98 1.49 14.16 19.23
N ARG A 99 2.10 13.06 18.79
CA ARG A 99 3.48 12.70 19.16
C ARG A 99 4.50 13.68 18.58
N GLU A 100 4.40 13.98 17.29
CA GLU A 100 5.29 14.91 16.58
C GLU A 100 5.21 16.32 17.15
N ARG A 101 4.00 16.77 17.51
CA ARG A 101 3.80 18.06 18.18
C ARG A 101 4.52 18.12 19.53
N LYS A 102 4.42 17.07 20.35
CA LYS A 102 5.15 17.00 21.65
C LYS A 102 6.67 17.04 21.46
N LEU A 103 7.19 16.43 20.40
CA LEU A 103 8.62 16.50 20.08
C LEU A 103 9.04 17.92 19.70
N ASN A 104 8.24 18.60 18.89
CA ASN A 104 8.47 19.99 18.52
C ASN A 104 8.48 20.92 19.75
N GLU A 105 7.51 20.76 20.65
CA GLU A 105 7.45 21.53 21.90
C GLU A 105 8.64 21.24 22.83
N LYS A 106 9.17 20.01 22.83
CA LYS A 106 10.27 19.58 23.71
C LYS A 106 11.66 19.94 23.20
N TYR A 107 11.87 19.96 21.88
CA TYR A 107 13.19 20.09 21.26
C TYR A 107 13.24 21.30 20.32
N PRO A 108 13.87 22.42 20.74
CA PRO A 108 14.02 23.60 19.90
C PRO A 108 14.72 23.27 18.58
N GLY A 109 14.10 23.64 17.46
CA GLY A 109 14.63 23.36 16.12
C GLY A 109 14.26 22.00 15.54
N TYR A 110 13.43 21.20 16.24
CA TYR A 110 12.88 19.97 15.69
C TYR A 110 12.00 20.25 14.47
N VAL A 111 12.29 19.57 13.37
CA VAL A 111 11.47 19.57 12.15
C VAL A 111 10.89 18.18 12.01
N SER A 112 9.57 18.07 11.94
CA SER A 112 8.92 16.79 11.72
C SER A 112 9.33 16.24 10.36
N PRO A 113 9.88 15.02 10.28
CA PRO A 113 10.20 14.40 9.00
C PRO A 113 8.95 13.94 8.24
N ILE A 114 7.78 13.93 8.89
CA ILE A 114 6.52 13.41 8.33
C ILE A 114 5.59 14.54 7.94
N PHE A 115 5.31 15.45 8.87
CA PHE A 115 4.31 16.51 8.71
C PHE A 115 4.92 17.78 8.11
N ASP A 116 5.63 17.60 7.00
CA ASP A 116 6.10 18.69 6.15
C ASP A 116 5.14 18.85 4.95
N LEU A 117 4.41 19.97 4.93
CA LEU A 117 3.42 20.30 3.89
C LEU A 117 4.00 20.29 2.46
N ALA A 118 5.32 20.46 2.31
CA ALA A 118 5.98 20.44 1.01
C ALA A 118 6.24 19.01 0.49
N LYS A 119 6.36 18.03 1.39
CA LYS A 119 6.79 16.66 1.05
C LYS A 119 5.63 15.68 0.88
N GLY A 120 4.48 16.00 1.47
CA GLY A 120 3.30 15.12 1.49
C GLY A 120 3.54 13.87 2.34
N TYR A 121 2.49 13.40 3.00
CA TYR A 121 2.52 12.16 3.78
C TYR A 121 1.43 11.20 3.30
N LEU A 122 1.59 9.92 3.63
CA LEU A 122 0.60 8.90 3.40
C LEU A 122 0.57 7.95 4.60
N SER A 123 -0.63 7.66 5.09
CA SER A 123 -0.92 6.49 5.90
C SER A 123 -1.83 5.58 5.09
N ILE A 124 -1.36 4.36 4.87
CA ILE A 124 -2.07 3.34 4.10
C ILE A 124 -1.99 2.01 4.83
N LYS A 125 -3.14 1.38 5.02
CA LYS A 125 -3.29 0.06 5.61
C LYS A 125 -3.91 -0.86 4.58
N PHE A 126 -3.18 -1.89 4.20
CA PHE A 126 -3.67 -2.99 3.38
C PHE A 126 -4.21 -4.07 4.31
N ASN A 127 -5.50 -4.35 4.21
CA ASN A 127 -6.12 -5.52 4.83
C ASN A 127 -5.89 -6.71 3.89
N LEU A 128 -5.32 -7.78 4.41
CA LEU A 128 -4.80 -8.90 3.62
C LEU A 128 -5.59 -10.17 3.87
N SER A 129 -5.60 -11.07 2.87
CA SER A 129 -6.11 -12.43 3.05
C SER A 129 -5.26 -13.16 4.09
N ASN A 130 -5.92 -13.78 5.07
CA ASN A 130 -5.30 -14.67 6.05
C ASN A 130 -5.86 -16.07 5.81
N PHE A 131 -5.00 -17.03 5.44
CA PHE A 131 -5.42 -18.43 5.29
C PHE A 131 -5.34 -19.20 6.61
N ASP A 132 -4.60 -18.72 7.61
CA ASP A 132 -4.55 -19.32 8.94
C ASP A 132 -5.47 -18.54 9.89
N ASP A 133 -6.72 -19.00 9.94
CA ASP A 133 -7.81 -18.51 10.80
C ASP A 133 -7.56 -18.76 12.31
N VAL A 134 -6.34 -19.17 12.67
CA VAL A 134 -5.94 -19.67 14.00
C VAL A 134 -6.15 -18.64 15.11
N THR A 135 -6.23 -17.35 14.78
CA THR A 135 -6.37 -16.26 15.75
C THR A 135 -7.64 -15.43 15.59
N GLY A 136 -8.43 -15.66 14.54
CA GLY A 136 -9.60 -14.84 14.18
C GLY A 136 -9.28 -13.35 13.91
N LYS A 137 -8.01 -12.99 13.74
CA LYS A 137 -7.57 -11.62 13.44
C LYS A 137 -7.25 -11.49 11.95
N GLN A 138 -7.72 -10.40 11.34
CA GLN A 138 -7.44 -10.06 9.95
C GLN A 138 -5.96 -9.69 9.78
N ALA A 139 -5.30 -10.27 8.77
CA ALA A 139 -3.93 -9.92 8.40
C ALA A 139 -3.88 -8.50 7.84
N TYR A 140 -2.80 -7.77 8.09
CA TYR A 140 -2.64 -6.42 7.54
C TYR A 140 -1.19 -5.97 7.45
N LEU A 141 -0.97 -4.95 6.61
CA LEU A 141 0.25 -4.14 6.54
C LEU A 141 -0.13 -2.66 6.62
N LEU A 142 0.37 -1.94 7.63
CA LEU A 142 0.23 -0.50 7.81
C LEU A 142 1.57 0.18 7.57
N LEU A 143 1.59 1.17 6.69
CA LEU A 143 2.74 2.01 6.38
C LEU A 143 2.37 3.49 6.58
N ILE A 144 3.21 4.23 7.30
CA ILE A 144 3.10 5.68 7.45
C ILE A 144 4.44 6.34 7.18
N GLY A 145 4.47 7.29 6.24
CA GLY A 145 5.68 8.00 5.87
C GLY A 145 5.41 9.24 5.03
N SER A 146 6.49 9.87 4.55
CA SER A 146 6.47 11.10 3.76
C SER A 146 7.35 10.99 2.51
N SER A 147 7.26 12.02 1.65
CA SER A 147 7.96 12.05 0.35
C SER A 147 7.61 10.83 -0.48
N VAL A 148 6.29 10.65 -0.69
CA VAL A 148 5.73 9.45 -1.29
C VAL A 148 5.71 9.58 -2.80
N ASN A 149 6.22 8.56 -3.50
CA ASN A 149 6.24 8.47 -4.94
C ASN A 149 5.49 7.23 -5.42
N LEU A 150 4.77 7.37 -6.54
CA LEU A 150 4.03 6.29 -7.21
C LEU A 150 4.54 6.10 -8.62
N GLU A 151 4.87 4.87 -8.98
CA GLU A 151 5.37 4.52 -10.30
C GLU A 151 4.72 3.24 -10.81
N TRP A 152 4.24 3.25 -12.05
CA TRP A 152 3.80 2.05 -12.75
C TRP A 152 4.97 1.47 -13.53
N LEU A 153 5.45 0.31 -13.09
CA LEU A 153 6.56 -0.38 -13.74
C LEU A 153 6.07 -1.11 -14.99
N THR A 154 6.87 -1.05 -16.06
CA THR A 154 6.54 -1.62 -17.39
C THR A 154 7.18 -2.99 -17.63
N ASN A 155 8.06 -3.44 -16.74
CA ASN A 155 8.80 -4.68 -16.83
C ASN A 155 8.20 -5.79 -15.93
N GLU A 156 8.28 -7.03 -16.42
CA GLU A 156 7.93 -8.24 -15.66
C GLU A 156 6.48 -8.24 -15.13
N CYS A 157 5.51 -7.96 -16.00
CA CYS A 157 4.09 -8.05 -15.69
C CYS A 157 3.67 -9.53 -15.57
N ARG A 158 2.98 -9.87 -14.47
CA ARG A 158 2.40 -11.21 -14.31
C ARG A 158 1.31 -11.43 -15.35
N GLN A 159 1.33 -12.60 -15.98
CA GLN A 159 0.29 -13.06 -16.89
C GLN A 159 -0.55 -14.15 -16.23
N GLY A 160 -1.87 -14.05 -16.35
CA GLY A 160 -2.79 -15.03 -15.77
C GLY A 160 -4.08 -15.17 -16.57
N SER A 161 -4.79 -16.27 -16.33
CA SER A 161 -6.13 -16.51 -16.88
C SER A 161 -7.19 -15.92 -15.96
N ILE A 162 -8.27 -15.44 -16.56
CA ILE A 162 -9.39 -14.79 -15.86
C ILE A 162 -10.19 -15.85 -15.06
N HIS A 163 -10.31 -15.69 -13.74
CA HIS A 163 -11.31 -16.42 -12.95
C HIS A 163 -12.61 -15.60 -12.89
N ILE A 164 -13.29 -15.43 -14.02
CA ILE A 164 -14.71 -15.08 -13.99
C ILE A 164 -15.43 -16.40 -13.74
N LEU A 165 -15.99 -16.58 -12.54
CA LEU A 165 -17.07 -17.54 -12.36
C LEU A 165 -18.18 -17.11 -13.31
N ALA A 166 -18.29 -17.81 -14.45
CA ALA A 166 -19.44 -17.66 -15.30
C ALA A 166 -20.66 -17.95 -14.41
N ASN A 167 -21.51 -16.94 -14.20
CA ASN A 167 -22.86 -17.18 -13.71
C ASN A 167 -23.45 -18.26 -14.60
N SER A 168 -23.56 -19.47 -14.07
CA SER A 168 -24.39 -20.52 -14.63
C SER A 168 -25.83 -20.00 -14.53
N LYS A 169 -26.25 -19.25 -15.55
CA LYS A 169 -27.65 -19.27 -15.94
C LYS A 169 -27.91 -20.71 -16.34
N VAL A 170 -28.48 -21.45 -15.40
CA VAL A 170 -29.22 -22.66 -15.70
C VAL A 170 -30.42 -22.17 -16.50
N ASP A 171 -30.34 -22.32 -17.81
CA ASP A 171 -31.52 -22.29 -18.66
C ASP A 171 -32.30 -23.59 -18.38
N GLU A 172 -33.42 -23.48 -17.65
CA GLU A 172 -34.58 -24.36 -17.77
C GLU A 172 -35.86 -23.52 -17.78
#